data_AF-A0A3D2EZJ1-F1
#
_entry.id   AF-A0A3D2EZJ1-F1
#
_cell.length_a   1.000
_cell.length_b   1.000
_cell.length_c   1.000
_cell.angle_alpha   90.00
_cell.angle_beta   90.00
_cell.angle_gamma   90.00
#
_symmetry.space_group_name_H-M   'P 1'
#
loop_
_entity.id
_entity.type
_entity.pdbx_description
1 polymer ?
#
loop_
_entity_poly.entity_id
_entity_poly.type
_entity_poly.pdbx_seq_one_letter_code
_entity_poly.pdbx_strand_id
1 'polypeptide(L)'
;MIRFSLGLLLILLYPICIFSEMPAKISIKELMNMPIEDLLREVKEQSSLSAKLRLSVKMNKEKDSAKYKKEKKQLARMKTILNEKKQKNQKSQKNQKSSSSKTSASSDSSVSPKNTSPKSS
;
A
#
# COMPACT_ATOMS: atom_id res chain seq x y z
N MET A 1 -2.93 23.94 -50.69
CA MET A 1 -3.82 23.34 -49.67
C MET A 1 -3.26 21.97 -49.30
N ILE A 2 -2.51 21.87 -48.21
CA ILE A 2 -2.08 20.57 -47.67
C ILE A 2 -2.29 20.64 -46.16
N ARG A 3 -3.40 20.07 -45.69
CA ARG A 3 -3.70 19.91 -44.26
C ARG A 3 -3.01 18.63 -43.79
N PHE A 4 -1.72 18.70 -43.50
CA PHE A 4 -1.03 17.60 -42.81
C PHE A 4 -1.45 17.61 -41.34
N SER A 5 -2.16 16.55 -40.97
CA SER A 5 -2.60 16.23 -39.62
C SER A 5 -1.55 16.51 -38.55
N LEU A 6 -1.86 17.45 -37.65
CA LEU A 6 -1.17 17.71 -36.38
C LEU A 6 -1.24 16.54 -35.36
N GLY A 7 -1.63 15.34 -35.78
CA GLY A 7 -1.85 14.19 -34.90
C GLY A 7 -0.60 13.35 -34.57
N LEU A 8 0.52 13.57 -35.27
CA LEU A 8 1.71 12.73 -35.15
C LEU A 8 2.88 13.38 -34.40
N LEU A 9 2.64 14.50 -33.70
CA LEU A 9 3.67 15.21 -32.92
C LEU A 9 3.49 15.09 -31.39
N LEU A 10 2.54 14.28 -30.91
CA LEU A 10 2.36 14.04 -29.47
C LEU A 10 3.00 12.74 -28.94
N ILE A 11 3.60 11.93 -29.83
CA ILE A 11 4.25 10.66 -29.42
C ILE A 11 5.72 10.89 -28.99
N LEU A 12 6.29 12.08 -29.26
CA LEU A 12 7.69 12.40 -28.92
C LEU A 12 7.85 13.33 -27.69
N LEU A 13 6.78 13.67 -26.98
CA LEU A 13 6.83 14.44 -25.72
C LEU A 13 6.65 13.58 -24.46
N TYR A 14 6.93 12.28 -24.53
CA TYR A 14 7.04 11.44 -23.33
C TYR A 14 8.23 10.46 -23.27
N PRO A 15 9.40 10.71 -23.89
CA PRO A 15 10.61 10.05 -23.44
C PRO A 15 11.24 10.86 -22.29
N ILE A 16 11.86 10.18 -21.31
CA ILE A 16 12.77 10.73 -20.27
C ILE A 16 12.18 11.01 -18.86
N CYS A 17 11.20 10.24 -18.39
CA CYS A 17 11.07 10.01 -16.92
C CYS A 17 11.69 8.68 -16.46
N ILE A 18 12.60 8.08 -17.23
CA ILE A 18 13.27 6.80 -16.89
C ILE A 18 14.59 6.99 -16.11
N PHE A 19 14.87 8.21 -15.63
CA PHE A 19 16.00 8.49 -14.75
C PHE A 19 15.56 9.16 -13.44
N SER A 20 14.47 8.68 -12.83
CA SER A 20 14.24 8.95 -11.41
C SER A 20 15.02 7.91 -10.62
N GLU A 21 16.10 8.41 -9.99
CA GLU A 21 16.63 8.05 -8.69
C GLU A 21 16.43 6.60 -8.24
N MET A 22 17.53 5.90 -7.93
CA MET A 22 17.43 4.73 -7.06
C MET A 22 16.72 5.19 -5.77
N PRO A 23 15.60 4.58 -5.37
CA PRO A 23 14.99 4.91 -4.09
C PRO A 23 16.04 4.57 -3.04
N ALA A 24 16.53 5.61 -2.35
CA ALA A 24 17.30 5.45 -1.13
C ALA A 24 16.55 4.45 -0.24
N LYS A 25 17.26 3.61 0.52
CA LYS A 25 16.60 2.68 1.45
C LYS A 25 15.89 3.51 2.52
N ILE A 26 14.64 3.88 2.25
CA ILE A 26 13.86 4.72 3.15
C ILE A 26 13.65 3.92 4.44
N SER A 27 14.05 4.52 5.55
CA SER A 27 13.95 3.89 6.86
C SER A 27 12.49 3.72 7.25
N ILE A 28 12.18 2.67 8.00
CA ILE A 28 10.82 2.42 8.51
C ILE A 28 10.29 3.65 9.26
N LYS A 29 11.17 4.35 10.00
CA LYS A 29 10.82 5.58 10.74
C LYS A 29 10.34 6.68 9.79
N GLU A 30 11.01 6.86 8.66
CA GLU A 30 10.65 7.86 7.65
C GLU A 30 9.31 7.51 6.99
N LEU A 31 9.08 6.22 6.65
CA LEU A 31 7.79 5.76 6.12
C LEU A 31 6.62 6.01 7.08
N MET A 32 6.85 5.90 8.39
CA MET A 32 5.82 6.14 9.39
C MET A 32 5.49 7.64 9.54
N ASN A 33 6.46 8.52 9.35
CA ASN A 33 6.26 9.97 9.47
C ASN A 33 5.71 10.62 8.19
N MET A 34 5.88 9.98 7.04
CA MET A 34 5.42 10.49 5.74
C MET A 34 3.88 10.59 5.64
N PRO A 35 3.29 11.60 4.98
CA PRO A 35 1.85 11.64 4.76
C PRO A 35 1.38 10.49 3.86
N ILE A 36 0.08 10.18 3.91
CA ILE A 36 -0.49 9.02 3.19
C ILE A 36 -0.37 9.20 1.66
N GLU A 37 -0.51 10.42 1.17
CA GLU A 37 -0.41 10.77 -0.26
C GLU A 37 0.99 10.50 -0.81
N ASP A 38 2.01 11.00 -0.11
CA ASP A 38 3.40 10.74 -0.49
C ASP A 38 3.75 9.25 -0.38
N LEU A 39 3.25 8.57 0.65
CA LEU A 39 3.44 7.12 0.78
C LEU A 39 2.79 6.34 -0.38
N LEU A 40 1.65 6.80 -0.90
CA LEU A 40 1.00 6.21 -2.06
C LEU A 40 1.81 6.42 -3.35
N ARG A 41 2.36 7.63 -3.54
CA ARG A 41 3.25 7.94 -4.66
C ARG A 41 4.47 7.03 -4.64
N GLU A 42 5.15 6.93 -3.49
CA GLU A 42 6.32 6.08 -3.33
C GLU A 42 5.98 4.59 -3.55
N VAL A 43 4.83 4.10 -3.07
CA VAL A 43 4.39 2.72 -3.33
C VAL A 43 4.22 2.46 -4.82
N LYS A 44 3.68 3.43 -5.58
CA LYS A 44 3.48 3.33 -7.02
C LYS A 44 4.82 3.26 -7.76
N GLU A 45 5.77 4.09 -7.36
CA GLU A 45 7.13 4.12 -7.92
C GLU A 45 7.89 2.83 -7.60
N GLN A 46 7.89 2.39 -6.35
CA GLN A 46 8.51 1.11 -5.97
C GLN A 46 7.86 -0.08 -6.69
N SER A 47 6.56 -0.01 -6.98
CA SER A 47 5.83 -1.04 -7.73
C SER A 47 6.29 -1.11 -9.19
N SER A 48 6.42 0.03 -9.87
CA SER A 48 6.88 0.07 -11.26
C SER A 48 8.33 -0.41 -11.38
N LEU A 49 9.19 -0.05 -10.43
CA LEU A 49 10.56 -0.54 -10.34
C LEU A 49 10.61 -2.06 -10.14
N SER A 50 9.81 -2.59 -9.20
CA SER A 50 9.76 -4.04 -8.98
C SER A 50 9.25 -4.81 -10.21
N ALA A 51 8.32 -4.22 -10.96
CA ALA A 51 7.81 -4.80 -12.20
C ALA A 51 8.88 -4.79 -13.31
N LYS A 52 9.61 -3.68 -13.45
CA LYS A 52 10.74 -3.53 -14.38
C LYS A 52 11.84 -4.55 -14.07
N LEU A 53 12.26 -4.65 -12.81
CA LEU A 53 13.25 -5.66 -12.36
C LEU A 53 12.77 -7.08 -12.62
N ARG A 54 11.49 -7.38 -12.36
CA ARG A 54 10.90 -8.70 -12.68
C ARG A 54 11.00 -9.02 -14.16
N LEU A 55 10.73 -8.05 -15.03
CA LEU A 55 10.87 -8.18 -16.48
C LEU A 55 12.34 -8.38 -16.88
N SER A 56 13.27 -7.57 -16.36
CA SER A 56 14.71 -7.70 -16.61
C SER A 56 15.27 -9.07 -16.23
N VAL A 57 14.88 -9.58 -15.05
CA VAL A 57 15.26 -10.93 -14.58
C VAL A 57 14.68 -12.00 -15.48
N LYS A 58 13.39 -11.91 -15.84
CA LYS A 58 12.75 -12.88 -16.76
C LYS A 58 13.39 -12.90 -18.15
N MET A 59 13.85 -11.75 -18.64
CA MET A 59 14.54 -11.63 -19.93
C MET A 59 16.02 -12.02 -19.85
N ASN A 60 16.51 -12.52 -18.71
CA ASN A 60 17.94 -12.81 -18.44
C ASN A 60 18.88 -11.62 -18.71
N LYS A 61 18.34 -10.39 -18.77
CA LYS A 61 19.10 -9.16 -19.00
C LYS A 61 19.82 -8.69 -17.72
N GLU A 62 19.28 -9.05 -16.56
CA GLU A 62 19.80 -8.64 -15.25
C GLU A 62 19.92 -9.87 -14.36
N LYS A 63 21.15 -10.22 -13.97
CA LYS A 63 21.46 -11.41 -13.16
C LYS A 63 21.10 -11.23 -11.68
N ASP A 64 20.88 -10.00 -11.24
CA ASP A 64 20.78 -9.67 -9.81
C ASP A 64 19.36 -9.91 -9.26
N SER A 65 19.00 -11.19 -9.15
CA SER A 65 17.75 -11.64 -8.54
C SER A 65 17.64 -11.26 -7.05
N ALA A 66 18.77 -11.02 -6.38
CA ALA A 66 18.80 -10.61 -4.98
C ALA A 66 18.28 -9.17 -4.83
N LYS A 67 18.59 -8.31 -5.80
CA LYS A 67 18.03 -6.96 -5.90
C LYS A 67 16.50 -7.01 -6.00
N TYR A 68 15.93 -7.73 -6.98
CA TYR A 68 14.47 -7.89 -7.07
C TYR A 68 13.79 -8.32 -5.74
N LYS A 69 14.41 -9.26 -5.01
CA LYS A 69 13.88 -9.74 -3.71
C LYS A 69 13.89 -8.65 -2.63
N LYS A 70 14.96 -7.84 -2.55
CA LYS A 70 15.07 -6.75 -1.57
C LYS A 70 14.01 -5.68 -1.83
N GLU A 71 13.85 -5.28 -3.08
CA GLU A 71 12.90 -4.25 -3.50
C GLU A 71 11.46 -4.70 -3.29
N LYS A 72 11.16 -5.98 -3.56
CA LYS A 72 9.86 -6.60 -3.26
C LYS A 72 9.56 -6.59 -1.75
N LYS A 73 10.56 -6.86 -0.91
CA LYS A 73 10.42 -6.81 0.55
C LYS A 73 10.14 -5.39 1.05
N GLN A 74 10.81 -4.38 0.48
CA GLN A 74 10.55 -2.98 0.79
C GLN A 74 9.11 -2.58 0.41
N LEU A 75 8.66 -2.95 -0.78
CA LEU A 75 7.29 -2.71 -1.23
C LEU A 75 6.25 -3.35 -0.30
N ALA A 76 6.51 -4.57 0.20
CA ALA A 76 5.64 -5.21 1.19
C ALA A 76 5.55 -4.39 2.48
N ARG A 77 6.68 -3.90 3.01
CA ARG A 77 6.71 -3.06 4.22
C ARG A 77 5.91 -1.77 4.04
N MET A 78 6.06 -1.10 2.90
CA MET A 78 5.32 0.12 2.60
C MET A 78 3.81 -0.11 2.58
N LYS A 79 3.37 -1.20 1.95
CA LYS A 79 1.95 -1.59 1.92
C LYS A 79 1.41 -1.89 3.32
N THR A 80 2.20 -2.54 4.18
CA THR A 80 1.83 -2.80 5.57
C THR A 80 1.61 -1.49 6.34
N ILE A 81 2.56 -0.57 6.29
CA ILE A 81 2.47 0.74 6.98
C ILE A 81 1.28 1.54 6.47
N LEU A 82 1.02 1.50 5.16
CA LEU A 82 -0.14 2.15 4.57
C LEU A 82 -1.46 1.57 5.11
N ASN A 83 -1.54 0.25 5.27
CA ASN A 83 -2.70 -0.40 5.85
C ASN A 83 -2.86 -0.01 7.33
N GLU A 84 -1.77 0.01 8.10
CA GLU A 84 -1.79 0.46 9.50
C GLU A 84 -2.27 1.91 9.65
N LYS A 85 -1.79 2.82 8.79
CA LYS A 85 -2.23 4.22 8.76
C LYS A 85 -3.71 4.35 8.44
N LYS A 86 -4.20 3.60 7.46
CA LYS A 86 -5.64 3.55 7.12
C LYS A 86 -6.47 3.06 8.30
N GLN A 87 -6.04 1.98 8.97
CA GLN A 87 -6.74 1.45 10.14
C GLN A 87 -6.75 2.41 11.33
N LYS A 88 -5.64 3.12 11.59
CA LYS A 88 -5.58 4.15 12.63
C LYS A 88 -6.59 5.27 12.38
N ASN A 89 -6.65 5.78 11.15
CA ASN A 89 -7.60 6.83 10.79
C ASN A 89 -9.07 6.38 10.93
N GLN A 90 -9.38 5.13 10.58
CA GLN A 90 -10.73 4.56 10.75
C GLN A 90 -11.13 4.39 12.23
N LYS A 91 -10.20 3.99 13.10
CA LYS A 91 -10.46 3.85 14.55
C LYS A 91 -10.71 5.20 15.22
N SER A 92 -9.95 6.24 14.85
CA SER A 92 -10.17 7.59 15.37
C SER A 92 -11.54 8.17 15.01
N GLN A 93 -12.04 7.88 13.80
CA GLN A 93 -13.38 8.30 13.38
C GLN A 93 -14.51 7.54 14.10
N LYS A 94 -14.29 6.26 14.44
CA LYS A 94 -15.29 5.47 15.16
C LYS A 94 -15.48 5.92 16.61
N ASN A 95 -14.42 6.36 17.29
CA ASN A 95 -14.50 6.85 18.68
C ASN A 95 -15.16 8.23 18.83
N GLN A 96 -15.23 9.05 17.77
CA GLN A 96 -15.93 10.34 17.82
C GLN A 96 -17.44 10.23 17.56
N LYS A 97 -17.91 9.10 17.02
CA LYS A 97 -19.35 8.89 16.73
C LYS A 97 -20.12 8.19 17.85
N SER A 98 -19.44 7.68 18.88
CA SER A 98 -20.04 6.93 19.99
C SER A 98 -20.29 7.74 21.28
N SER A 99 -20.06 9.05 21.30
CA SER A 99 -20.24 9.87 22.51
C SER A 99 -21.48 10.79 22.49
N SER A 100 -22.42 10.60 21.56
CA SER A 100 -23.70 11.32 21.56
C SER A 100 -24.90 10.39 21.40
N SER A 101 -25.24 9.66 22.46
CA SER A 101 -26.62 9.25 22.74
C SER A 101 -26.76 8.98 24.24
N LYS A 102 -27.42 9.92 24.92
CA LYS A 102 -28.01 9.72 26.25
C LYS A 102 -29.08 8.62 26.14
N THR A 103 -29.23 7.79 27.18
CA THR A 103 -30.33 7.76 28.18
C THR A 103 -30.68 6.33 28.63
N SER A 104 -30.48 6.07 29.93
CA SER A 104 -31.32 5.33 30.91
C SER A 104 -31.83 3.88 30.71
N ALA A 105 -31.82 3.16 31.86
CA ALA A 105 -32.59 1.97 32.29
C ALA A 105 -31.92 0.59 32.06
N SER A 106 -31.33 -0.06 33.09
CA SER A 106 -31.92 -1.06 34.04
C SER A 106 -32.62 -2.21 33.31
N SER A 107 -32.30 -3.51 33.45
CA SER A 107 -32.25 -4.39 34.64
C SER A 107 -31.73 -5.76 34.15
N ASP A 108 -30.78 -6.43 34.81
CA ASP A 108 -30.94 -7.52 35.80
C ASP A 108 -31.21 -8.94 35.23
N SER A 109 -30.44 -9.91 35.75
CA SER A 109 -30.56 -11.39 35.70
C SER A 109 -30.29 -12.05 34.32
N SER A 110 -29.70 -13.25 34.16
CA SER A 110 -29.27 -14.33 35.05
C SER A 110 -28.46 -15.38 34.23
N VAL A 111 -27.36 -15.90 34.80
CA VAL A 111 -27.09 -17.35 35.02
C VAL A 111 -27.41 -18.29 33.83
N SER A 112 -26.50 -18.98 33.12
CA SER A 112 -25.61 -20.08 33.55
C SER A 112 -24.99 -20.81 32.30
N PRO A 113 -24.12 -21.85 32.44
CA PRO A 113 -22.92 -22.01 31.62
C PRO A 113 -22.87 -23.24 30.69
N LYS A 114 -21.77 -23.30 29.93
CA LYS A 114 -20.94 -24.48 29.57
C LYS A 114 -21.65 -25.71 28.97
N ASN A 115 -21.34 -26.01 27.70
CA ASN A 115 -21.17 -27.42 27.34
C ASN A 115 -20.12 -27.66 26.24
N THR A 116 -19.36 -28.72 26.45
CA THR A 116 -18.18 -29.18 25.71
C THR A 116 -18.48 -30.49 24.97
N SER A 117 -17.75 -30.70 23.86
CA SER A 117 -17.38 -32.00 23.23
C SER A 117 -18.35 -32.59 22.18
N PRO A 118 -17.94 -33.58 21.35
CA PRO A 118 -16.62 -34.22 21.19
C PRO A 118 -16.11 -34.36 19.72
N LYS A 119 -14.89 -34.89 19.67
CA LYS A 119 -14.06 -35.32 18.54
C LYS A 119 -14.55 -36.67 17.96
N SER A 120 -14.66 -36.79 16.65
CA SER A 120 -14.79 -38.06 15.88
C SER A 120 -13.48 -38.28 15.11
N SER A 121 -12.69 -39.28 15.50
CA SER A 121 -12.57 -40.61 14.86
C SER A 121 -11.87 -40.54 13.51
#